data_AF-A0A9E4W267-F1
#
_entry.id   AF-A0A9E4W267-F1
#
_cell.length_a   1.000
_cell.length_b   1.000
_cell.length_c   1.000
_cell.angle_alpha   90.00
_cell.angle_beta   90.00
_cell.angle_gamma   90.00
#
_symmetry.space_group_name_H-M   'P 1'
#
loop_
_entity.id
_entity.type
_entity.pdbx_description
1 polymer ?
#
loop_
_entity_poly.entity_id
_entity_poly.type
_entity_poly.pdbx_seq_one_letter_code
_entity_poly.pdbx_strand_id
1 'polypeptide(L)'
;MIKTDQDVLDAVVAMLTAELSCSPADLTDGRVHITVRDPNAHENPAHRLFPPHPGKIAIASMGTGGIVCVDEPHLAWVEKVFGTMTARDDIFMPEPVGRMAELIRPEGLILYGPFPRFAVSQNSLINIEPPGEYTVKVVNREGADSIDEREKWRYAIQLDPAATARPTMLAAIAEHEGQV
;
A
#
# COMPACT_ATOMS: atom_id res chain seq x y z
N MET A 1 13.33 -22.55 -12.43
CA MET A 1 12.17 -23.43 -12.17
C MET A 1 11.95 -23.43 -10.66
N ILE A 2 10.84 -22.84 -10.21
CA ILE A 2 10.45 -22.74 -8.80
C ILE A 2 10.02 -24.13 -8.32
N LYS A 3 10.59 -24.62 -7.23
CA LYS A 3 10.33 -25.98 -6.69
C LYS A 3 9.87 -25.95 -5.23
N THR A 4 10.07 -24.84 -4.53
CA THR A 4 9.83 -24.69 -3.09
C THR A 4 9.21 -23.34 -2.76
N ASP A 5 8.62 -23.22 -1.57
CA ASP A 5 8.16 -21.95 -1.01
C ASP A 5 9.28 -20.91 -0.94
N GLN A 6 10.52 -21.37 -0.67
CA GLN A 6 11.71 -20.52 -0.67
C GLN A 6 12.01 -19.96 -2.07
N ASP A 7 11.89 -20.78 -3.12
CA ASP A 7 12.10 -20.30 -4.50
C ASP A 7 11.05 -19.23 -4.89
N VAL A 8 9.82 -19.34 -4.38
CA VAL A 8 8.79 -18.31 -4.58
C VAL A 8 9.16 -17.04 -3.82
N LEU A 9 9.58 -17.16 -2.56
CA LEU A 9 10.00 -16.02 -1.74
C LEU A 9 11.17 -15.28 -2.40
N ASP A 10 12.18 -16.00 -2.87
CA ASP A 10 13.35 -15.43 -3.55
C ASP A 10 12.94 -14.71 -4.84
N ALA A 11 12.02 -15.29 -5.63
CA ALA A 11 11.49 -14.64 -6.83
C ALA A 11 10.70 -13.36 -6.51
N VAL A 12 9.89 -13.37 -5.44
CA VAL A 12 9.14 -12.20 -4.99
C VAL A 12 10.07 -11.09 -4.51
N VAL A 13 11.09 -11.42 -3.71
CA VAL A 13 12.12 -10.48 -3.25
C VAL A 13 12.85 -9.89 -4.46
N ALA A 14 13.30 -10.72 -5.40
CA ALA A 14 13.99 -10.25 -6.61
C ALA A 14 13.10 -9.29 -7.44
N MET A 15 11.83 -9.62 -7.62
CA MET A 15 10.90 -8.74 -8.33
C MET A 15 10.65 -7.42 -7.57
N LEU A 16 10.41 -7.48 -6.26
CA LEU A 16 10.13 -6.28 -5.46
C LEU A 16 11.35 -5.35 -5.40
N THR A 17 12.54 -5.90 -5.18
CA THR A 17 13.79 -5.12 -5.16
C THR A 17 14.05 -4.43 -6.50
N ALA A 18 13.80 -5.12 -7.61
CA ALA A 18 13.87 -4.52 -8.93
C ALA A 18 12.82 -3.40 -9.13
N GLU A 19 11.55 -3.66 -8.82
CA GLU A 19 10.44 -2.71 -8.98
C GLU A 19 10.52 -1.49 -8.06
N LEU A 20 11.19 -1.61 -6.92
CA LEU A 20 11.25 -0.59 -5.88
C LEU A 20 12.65 0.01 -5.73
N SER A 21 13.60 -0.40 -6.57
CA SER A 21 14.99 0.08 -6.55
C SER A 21 15.59 0.05 -5.14
N CYS A 22 15.38 -1.06 -4.45
CA CYS A 22 15.88 -1.30 -3.10
C CYS A 22 16.70 -2.58 -3.03
N SER A 23 17.38 -2.80 -1.90
CA SER A 23 18.06 -4.05 -1.61
C SER A 23 17.12 -5.06 -0.91
N PRO A 24 17.41 -6.36 -0.96
CA PRO A 24 16.69 -7.36 -0.18
C PRO A 24 16.67 -7.07 1.34
N ALA A 25 17.74 -6.46 1.86
CA ALA A 25 17.86 -6.12 3.27
C ALA A 25 16.82 -5.06 3.67
N ASP A 26 16.56 -4.08 2.82
CA ASP A 26 15.60 -2.99 3.08
C ASP A 26 14.16 -3.52 3.24
N LEU A 27 13.83 -4.67 2.64
CA LEU A 27 12.53 -5.32 2.81
C LEU A 27 12.38 -6.07 4.14
N THR A 28 13.50 -6.40 4.80
CA THR A 28 13.56 -7.38 5.89
C THR A 28 14.17 -6.86 7.19
N ASP A 29 14.82 -5.69 7.19
CA ASP A 29 15.48 -5.11 8.37
C ASP A 29 14.54 -4.48 9.40
N GLY A 30 13.23 -4.48 9.12
CA GLY A 30 12.19 -3.96 10.02
C GLY A 30 12.05 -2.44 9.98
N ARG A 31 12.70 -1.74 9.04
CA ARG A 31 12.63 -0.28 8.90
C ARG A 31 11.83 0.11 7.67
N VAL A 32 11.48 1.39 7.62
CA VAL A 32 10.94 2.04 6.43
C VAL A 32 12.07 2.71 5.67
N HIS A 33 12.14 2.46 4.37
CA HIS A 33 13.11 3.08 3.47
C HIS A 33 12.40 3.83 2.35
N ILE A 34 12.91 5.03 2.07
CA ILE A 34 12.53 5.79 0.88
C ILE A 34 13.59 5.55 -0.17
N THR A 35 13.17 5.13 -1.37
CA THR A 35 14.07 4.85 -2.48
C THR A 35 13.72 5.67 -3.71
N VAL A 36 14.76 6.06 -4.44
CA VAL A 36 14.62 6.66 -5.76
C VAL A 36 14.67 5.53 -6.79
N ARG A 37 13.70 5.56 -7.69
CA ARG A 37 13.59 4.62 -8.79
C ARG A 37 14.76 4.76 -9.76
N ASP A 38 15.47 3.66 -9.96
CA ASP A 38 16.50 3.56 -10.99
C ASP A 38 15.84 3.71 -12.38
N PRO A 39 16.26 4.70 -13.21
CA PRO A 39 15.74 4.85 -14.57
C PRO A 39 15.98 3.61 -15.44
N ASN A 40 17.00 2.80 -15.11
CA ASN A 40 17.35 1.57 -15.81
C ASN A 40 16.77 0.32 -15.15
N ALA A 41 15.85 0.44 -14.19
CA ALA A 41 15.25 -0.71 -13.50
C ALA A 41 14.64 -1.73 -14.47
N HIS A 42 14.14 -1.27 -15.62
CA HIS A 42 13.57 -2.09 -16.69
C HIS A 42 14.59 -3.04 -17.37
N GLU A 43 15.89 -2.80 -17.23
CA GLU A 43 16.95 -3.69 -17.73
C GLU A 43 17.14 -4.91 -16.81
N ASN A 44 16.68 -4.83 -15.56
CA ASN A 44 16.73 -5.95 -14.64
C ASN A 44 15.71 -7.02 -15.07
N PRO A 45 16.11 -8.29 -15.32
CA PRO A 45 15.20 -9.33 -15.77
C PRO A 45 14.11 -9.69 -14.75
N ALA A 46 14.26 -9.29 -13.48
CA ALA A 46 13.24 -9.44 -12.45
C ALA A 46 12.23 -8.27 -12.42
N HIS A 47 12.51 -7.16 -13.12
CA HIS A 47 11.57 -6.04 -13.28
C HIS A 47 10.52 -6.38 -14.34
N ARG A 48 9.35 -5.75 -14.27
CA ARG A 48 8.37 -5.87 -15.36
C ARG A 48 8.95 -5.31 -16.66
N LEU A 49 8.64 -5.97 -17.77
CA LEU A 49 9.15 -5.57 -19.09
C LEU A 49 8.70 -4.17 -19.55
N PHE A 50 7.66 -3.61 -18.92
CA PHE A 50 7.18 -2.27 -19.24
C PHE A 50 7.83 -1.24 -18.33
N PRO A 51 8.33 -0.12 -18.88
CA PRO A 51 8.84 0.95 -18.06
C PRO A 51 7.72 1.44 -17.12
N PRO A 52 8.06 1.75 -15.86
CA PRO A 52 7.10 2.32 -14.93
C PRO A 52 6.61 3.67 -15.47
N HIS A 53 5.33 3.97 -15.24
CA HIS A 53 4.79 5.28 -15.57
C HIS A 53 5.60 6.36 -14.85
N PRO A 54 5.99 7.48 -15.52
CA PRO A 54 6.60 8.63 -14.84
C PRO A 54 5.76 9.10 -13.65
N GLY A 55 6.37 9.48 -12.54
CA GLY A 55 5.65 9.85 -11.31
C GLY A 55 5.05 8.67 -10.53
N LYS A 56 5.26 7.41 -10.95
CA LYS A 56 4.74 6.24 -10.23
C LYS A 56 5.38 6.13 -8.84
N ILE A 57 4.55 6.39 -7.84
CA ILE A 57 4.81 6.04 -6.44
C ILE A 57 4.43 4.58 -6.21
N ALA A 58 5.31 3.84 -5.55
CA ALA A 58 5.07 2.45 -5.16
C ALA A 58 5.38 2.28 -3.67
N ILE A 59 4.41 1.78 -2.92
CA ILE A 59 4.54 1.47 -1.50
C ILE A 59 4.37 -0.04 -1.33
N ALA A 60 5.32 -0.69 -0.65
CA ALA A 60 5.25 -2.12 -0.43
C ALA A 60 5.88 -2.56 0.89
N SER A 61 5.42 -3.70 1.39
CA SER A 61 6.00 -4.38 2.54
C SER A 61 5.85 -5.90 2.37
N MET A 62 6.81 -6.65 2.90
CA MET A 62 6.72 -8.11 3.07
C MET A 62 6.31 -8.53 4.49
N GLY A 63 5.84 -7.59 5.30
CA GLY A 63 5.41 -7.82 6.67
C GLY A 63 6.43 -7.40 7.75
N THR A 64 7.71 -7.20 7.37
CA THR A 64 8.79 -6.80 8.28
C THR A 64 9.20 -5.34 8.06
N GLY A 65 9.90 -5.04 6.95
CA GLY A 65 10.22 -3.66 6.54
C GLY A 65 9.19 -3.06 5.59
N GLY A 66 9.37 -1.79 5.23
CA GLY A 66 8.52 -1.06 4.28
C GLY A 66 9.34 -0.23 3.31
N ILE A 67 8.91 -0.16 2.06
CA ILE A 67 9.57 0.65 1.02
C ILE A 67 8.57 1.64 0.46
N VAL A 68 8.99 2.90 0.32
CA VAL A 68 8.32 3.93 -0.46
C VAL A 68 9.25 4.34 -1.60
N CYS A 69 8.94 3.86 -2.80
CA CYS A 69 9.71 4.10 -4.00
C CYS A 69 9.05 5.17 -4.87
N VAL A 70 9.85 6.11 -5.36
CA VAL A 70 9.41 7.22 -6.19
C VAL A 70 10.47 7.61 -7.22
N ASP A 71 10.11 8.29 -8.29
CA ASP A 71 11.09 8.93 -9.16
C ASP A 71 11.69 10.21 -8.53
N GLU A 72 12.90 10.56 -8.97
CA GLU A 72 13.70 11.67 -8.44
C GLU A 72 12.91 13.00 -8.29
N PRO A 73 12.08 13.45 -9.27
CA PRO A 73 11.38 14.73 -9.16
C PRO A 73 10.42 14.83 -7.96
N HIS A 74 9.93 13.70 -7.45
CA HIS A 74 8.93 13.64 -6.38
C HIS A 74 9.51 13.18 -5.04
N LEU A 75 10.83 13.00 -4.92
CA LEU A 75 11.49 12.60 -3.69
C LEU A 75 11.11 13.51 -2.51
N ALA A 76 11.14 14.83 -2.72
CA ALA A 76 10.80 15.80 -1.68
C ALA A 76 9.35 15.68 -1.18
N TRP A 77 8.43 15.20 -2.02
CA TRP A 77 7.04 14.97 -1.60
C TRP A 77 6.94 13.74 -0.70
N VAL A 78 7.62 12.67 -1.08
CA VAL A 78 7.67 11.42 -0.30
C VAL A 78 8.36 11.65 1.04
N GLU A 79 9.49 12.35 1.06
CA GLU A 79 10.17 12.70 2.32
C GLU A 79 9.29 13.53 3.24
N LYS A 80 8.53 14.48 2.70
CA LYS A 80 7.58 15.30 3.47
C LYS A 80 6.46 14.47 4.10
N VAL A 81 5.99 13.42 3.42
CA VAL A 81 4.86 12.60 3.89
C VAL A 81 5.33 11.45 4.78
N PHE A 82 6.38 10.73 4.38
CA PHE A 82 6.79 9.46 4.97
C PHE A 82 8.14 9.52 5.70
N GLY A 83 8.92 10.60 5.56
CA GLY A 83 10.32 10.65 6.02
C GLY A 83 10.55 10.51 7.52
N THR A 84 9.51 10.69 8.34
CA THR A 84 9.59 10.50 9.80
C THR A 84 9.02 9.16 10.26
N MET A 85 8.50 8.34 9.35
CA MET A 85 7.89 7.06 9.70
C MET A 85 8.96 6.02 9.89
N THR A 86 8.85 5.27 10.98
CA THR A 86 9.83 4.24 11.33
C THR A 86 9.20 2.85 11.38
N ALA A 87 7.88 2.76 11.61
CA ALA A 87 7.16 1.50 11.59
C ALA A 87 6.53 1.24 10.22
N ARG A 88 6.55 -0.03 9.83
CA ARG A 88 5.98 -0.51 8.56
C ARG A 88 4.50 -0.21 8.41
N ASP A 89 3.73 -0.21 9.49
CA ASP A 89 2.28 0.01 9.40
C ASP A 89 1.94 1.49 9.19
N ASP A 90 2.80 2.41 9.64
CA ASP A 90 2.60 3.86 9.50
C ASP A 90 2.47 4.29 8.03
N ILE A 91 3.27 3.70 7.13
CA ILE A 91 3.25 4.03 5.69
C ILE A 91 1.97 3.59 4.98
N PHE A 92 1.15 2.76 5.61
CA PHE A 92 -0.15 2.31 5.08
C PHE A 92 -1.35 2.98 5.77
N MET A 93 -1.12 3.86 6.74
CA MET A 93 -2.20 4.56 7.41
C MET A 93 -2.95 5.50 6.44
N PRO A 94 -4.28 5.69 6.62
CA PRO A 94 -5.08 6.51 5.70
C PRO A 94 -4.56 7.95 5.55
N GLU A 95 -4.12 8.58 6.63
CA GLU A 95 -3.63 9.96 6.60
C GLU A 95 -2.42 10.18 5.66
N PRO A 96 -1.30 9.46 5.80
CA PRO A 96 -0.17 9.65 4.90
C PRO A 96 -0.45 9.21 3.46
N VAL A 97 -1.16 8.11 3.26
CA VAL A 97 -1.60 7.68 1.92
C VAL A 97 -2.47 8.78 1.27
N GLY A 98 -3.40 9.34 2.02
CA GLY A 98 -4.28 10.41 1.57
C GLY A 98 -3.53 11.71 1.26
N ARG A 99 -2.58 12.14 2.11
CA ARG A 99 -1.71 13.29 1.83
C ARG A 99 -0.88 13.09 0.57
N MET A 100 -0.36 11.88 0.34
CA MET A 100 0.38 11.56 -0.89
C MET A 100 -0.53 11.59 -2.12
N ALA A 101 -1.75 11.04 -2.01
CA ALA A 101 -2.75 11.10 -3.08
C ALA A 101 -3.13 12.55 -3.43
N GLU A 102 -3.21 13.45 -2.44
CA GLU A 102 -3.44 14.88 -2.67
C GLU A 102 -2.30 15.52 -3.50
N LEU A 103 -1.04 15.13 -3.25
CA LEU A 103 0.15 15.69 -3.90
C LEU A 103 0.31 15.24 -5.36
N ILE A 104 0.03 13.98 -5.70
CA ILE A 104 0.21 13.46 -7.07
C ILE A 104 -0.96 13.73 -8.01
N ARG A 105 -2.13 14.03 -7.46
CA ARG A 105 -3.36 14.23 -8.24
C ARG A 105 -3.27 15.31 -9.33
N PRO A 106 -2.58 16.46 -9.13
CA PRO A 106 -2.37 17.44 -10.21
C PRO A 106 -1.63 16.87 -11.42
N GLU A 107 -0.90 15.77 -11.28
CA GLU A 107 -0.21 15.08 -12.38
C GLU A 107 -1.09 14.04 -13.08
N GLY A 108 -2.37 13.93 -12.71
CA GLY A 108 -3.28 12.92 -13.24
C GLY A 108 -3.01 11.51 -12.69
N LEU A 109 -2.20 11.38 -11.64
CA LEU A 109 -1.87 10.11 -11.01
C LEU A 109 -2.87 9.76 -9.91
N ILE A 110 -3.06 8.45 -9.70
CA ILE A 110 -3.95 7.90 -8.68
C ILE A 110 -3.16 6.95 -7.79
N LEU A 111 -3.23 7.16 -6.47
CA LEU A 111 -2.66 6.24 -5.49
C LEU A 111 -3.75 5.27 -5.04
N TYR A 112 -3.59 4.00 -5.42
CA TYR A 112 -4.47 2.94 -4.94
C TYR A 112 -4.08 2.58 -3.50
N GLY A 113 -5.10 2.35 -2.66
CA GLY A 113 -4.90 1.91 -1.28
C GLY A 113 -4.16 0.57 -1.18
N PRO A 114 -3.68 0.21 0.01
CA PRO A 114 -2.96 -1.04 0.23
C PRO A 114 -3.83 -2.23 -0.19
N PHE A 115 -3.31 -3.04 -1.10
CA PHE A 115 -3.96 -4.28 -1.52
C PHE A 115 -3.07 -5.47 -1.14
N PRO A 116 -3.48 -6.29 -0.15
CA PRO A 116 -2.67 -7.43 0.26
C PRO A 116 -2.52 -8.42 -0.91
N ARG A 117 -1.28 -8.77 -1.22
CA ARG A 117 -0.93 -9.81 -2.19
C ARG A 117 -0.35 -11.00 -1.43
N PHE A 118 -1.00 -12.15 -1.54
CA PHE A 118 -0.51 -13.38 -0.93
C PHE A 118 0.35 -14.13 -1.95
N ALA A 119 1.67 -14.14 -1.74
CA ALA A 119 2.59 -14.88 -2.61
C ALA A 119 3.07 -16.18 -1.94
N VAL A 120 3.43 -16.11 -0.65
CA VAL A 120 3.72 -17.25 0.22
C VAL A 120 3.44 -16.79 1.65
N SER A 121 2.50 -17.40 2.36
CA SER A 121 2.23 -17.06 3.75
C SER A 121 2.03 -18.33 4.56
N GLN A 122 2.93 -18.57 5.51
CA GLN A 122 2.65 -19.45 6.65
C GLN A 122 2.01 -18.68 7.82
N ASN A 123 1.84 -17.36 7.69
CA ASN A 123 1.18 -16.56 8.71
C ASN A 123 -0.29 -16.98 8.80
N SER A 124 -0.67 -17.46 9.98
CA SER A 124 -2.04 -17.47 10.43
C SER A 124 -2.53 -16.03 10.60
N LEU A 125 -3.74 -15.74 10.11
CA LEU A 125 -4.44 -14.52 10.47
C LEU A 125 -4.53 -14.46 11.99
N ILE A 126 -3.86 -13.50 12.61
CA ILE A 126 -3.95 -13.26 14.04
C ILE A 126 -5.12 -12.31 14.30
N ASN A 127 -5.98 -12.66 15.25
CA ASN A 127 -7.01 -11.74 15.69
C ASN A 127 -6.35 -10.58 16.45
N ILE A 128 -6.69 -9.36 16.08
CA ILE A 128 -6.30 -8.15 16.81
C ILE A 128 -7.58 -7.53 17.33
N GLU A 129 -7.68 -7.40 18.66
CA GLU A 129 -8.80 -6.72 19.27
C GLU A 129 -8.81 -5.25 18.85
N PRO A 130 -9.99 -4.68 18.57
CA PRO A 130 -10.08 -3.26 18.28
C PRO A 130 -9.56 -2.44 19.47
N PRO A 131 -8.98 -1.25 19.25
CA PRO A 131 -8.63 -0.35 20.35
C PRO A 131 -9.88 -0.11 21.22
N GLY A 132 -9.73 -0.05 22.55
CA GLY A 132 -10.87 -0.11 23.47
C GLY A 132 -11.92 0.98 23.33
N GLU A 133 -11.60 2.07 22.64
CA GLU A 133 -12.49 3.18 22.33
C GLU A 133 -13.31 2.96 21.06
N TYR A 134 -12.92 1.98 20.24
CA TYR A 134 -13.54 1.67 18.96
C TYR A 134 -14.37 0.40 19.05
N THR A 135 -15.56 0.44 18.46
CA THR A 135 -16.36 -0.76 18.19
C THR A 135 -16.19 -1.13 16.74
N VAL A 136 -15.67 -2.34 16.45
CA VAL A 136 -15.55 -2.85 15.09
C VAL A 136 -16.64 -3.87 14.81
N LYS A 137 -17.41 -3.66 13.74
CA LYS A 137 -18.45 -4.58 13.26
C LYS A 137 -18.22 -4.94 11.80
N VAL A 138 -18.48 -6.20 11.46
CA VAL A 138 -18.55 -6.64 10.06
C VAL A 138 -19.99 -6.51 9.58
N VAL A 139 -20.19 -5.75 8.51
CA VAL A 139 -21.51 -5.54 7.89
C VAL A 139 -21.56 -6.19 6.51
N ASN A 140 -22.78 -6.54 6.09
CA ASN A 140 -23.07 -6.97 4.73
C ASN A 140 -23.07 -5.78 3.76
N ARG A 141 -23.39 -6.05 2.49
CA ARG A 141 -23.51 -5.03 1.45
C ARG A 141 -24.43 -3.86 1.84
N GLU A 142 -25.61 -4.13 2.38
CA GLU A 142 -26.56 -3.07 2.76
C GLU A 142 -25.98 -2.16 3.83
N GLY A 143 -25.35 -2.72 4.87
CA GLY A 143 -24.70 -1.93 5.91
C GLY A 143 -23.44 -1.20 5.43
N ALA A 144 -22.77 -1.72 4.40
CA ALA A 144 -21.67 -1.01 3.76
C ALA A 144 -22.20 0.18 2.94
N ASP A 145 -23.25 -0.04 2.15
CA ASP A 145 -23.86 0.97 1.28
C ASP A 145 -24.56 2.08 2.11
N SER A 146 -24.94 1.82 3.36
CA SER A 146 -25.51 2.81 4.30
C SER A 146 -24.48 3.70 5.00
N ILE A 147 -23.18 3.55 4.75
CA ILE A 147 -22.16 4.46 5.26
C ILE A 147 -22.29 5.78 4.48
N ASP A 148 -23.13 6.68 5.00
CA ASP A 148 -23.31 8.02 4.47
C ASP A 148 -22.01 8.83 4.58
N GLU A 149 -21.84 9.83 3.71
CA GLU A 149 -20.77 10.85 3.79
C GLU A 149 -19.33 10.40 3.48
N ARG A 150 -19.11 9.26 2.80
CA ARG A 150 -17.77 8.87 2.32
C ARG A 150 -17.06 9.99 1.53
N GLU A 151 -17.83 10.80 0.81
CA GLU A 151 -17.34 11.95 0.04
C GLU A 151 -16.77 13.07 0.92
N LYS A 152 -17.17 13.14 2.21
CA LYS A 152 -16.68 14.13 3.17
C LYS A 152 -15.41 13.68 3.89
N TRP A 153 -15.05 12.41 3.79
CA TRP A 153 -13.86 11.88 4.44
C TRP A 153 -12.62 12.25 3.64
N ARG A 154 -11.82 13.15 4.22
CA ARG A 154 -10.63 13.71 3.57
C ARG A 154 -9.69 12.65 2.97
N TYR A 155 -9.59 11.48 3.61
CA TYR A 155 -8.69 10.39 3.22
C TYR A 155 -9.42 9.09 2.86
N ALA A 156 -10.69 9.17 2.46
CA ALA A 156 -11.37 7.99 1.92
C ALA A 156 -10.66 7.49 0.65
N ILE A 157 -10.56 6.17 0.52
CA ILE A 157 -10.11 5.53 -0.72
C ILE A 157 -11.14 5.86 -1.79
N GLN A 158 -10.75 6.68 -2.77
CA GLN A 158 -11.63 7.10 -3.85
C GLN A 158 -12.07 5.88 -4.66
N LEU A 159 -13.38 5.76 -4.88
CA LEU A 159 -13.96 4.78 -5.79
C LEU A 159 -13.80 5.30 -7.22
N ASP A 160 -13.00 4.62 -8.06
CA ASP A 160 -13.02 4.86 -9.50
C ASP A 160 -14.38 4.35 -10.06
N PRO A 161 -15.24 5.24 -10.60
CA PRO A 161 -16.53 4.87 -11.16
C PRO A 161 -16.43 3.84 -12.30
N ALA A 162 -15.32 3.83 -13.06
CA ALA A 162 -15.09 2.89 -14.15
C ALA A 162 -14.62 1.50 -13.65
N ALA A 163 -14.10 1.39 -12.43
CA ALA A 163 -13.64 0.14 -11.82
C ALA A 163 -14.73 -0.61 -11.02
N THR A 164 -15.94 -0.07 -10.93
CA THR A 164 -17.08 -0.52 -10.09
C THR A 164 -17.74 -1.84 -10.47
N ALA A 165 -17.13 -2.69 -11.30
CA ALA A 165 -17.69 -4.01 -11.59
C ALA A 165 -17.62 -5.00 -10.41
N ARG A 166 -17.00 -4.64 -9.28
CA ARG A 166 -16.88 -5.53 -8.11
C ARG A 166 -17.82 -5.08 -7.00
N PRO A 167 -18.90 -5.83 -6.72
CA PRO A 167 -19.82 -5.49 -5.64
C PRO A 167 -19.10 -5.60 -4.29
N THR A 168 -19.26 -4.60 -3.43
CA THR A 168 -18.92 -4.72 -2.00
C THR A 168 -19.82 -5.78 -1.38
N MET A 169 -19.24 -6.89 -0.92
CA MET A 169 -20.00 -7.99 -0.31
C MET A 169 -20.01 -7.90 1.21
N LEU A 170 -18.91 -7.43 1.80
CA LEU A 170 -18.68 -7.27 3.23
C LEU A 170 -17.83 -6.03 3.47
N ALA A 171 -18.05 -5.33 4.57
CA ALA A 171 -17.20 -4.24 5.05
C ALA A 171 -16.96 -4.39 6.56
N ALA A 172 -15.81 -3.93 7.04
CA ALA A 172 -15.56 -3.72 8.46
C ALA A 172 -15.70 -2.23 8.76
N ILE A 173 -16.54 -1.90 9.74
CA ILE A 173 -16.80 -0.53 10.18
C ILE A 173 -16.26 -0.42 11.61
N ALA A 174 -15.38 0.54 11.84
CA ALA A 174 -14.99 0.97 13.18
C ALA A 174 -15.82 2.20 13.55
N GLU A 175 -16.34 2.26 14.77
CA GLU A 175 -17.07 3.42 15.29
C GLU A 175 -16.43 3.91 16.59
N HIS A 176 -16.25 5.22 16.72
CA HIS A 176 -15.80 5.89 17.94
C HIS A 176 -16.69 7.12 18.19
N GLU A 177 -17.28 7.22 19.38
CA GLU A 177 -18.22 8.31 19.76
C GLU A 177 -19.38 8.54 18.77
N GLY A 178 -19.84 7.47 18.11
CA GLY A 178 -20.94 7.52 17.13
C GLY A 178 -20.52 8.01 15.74
N GLN A 179 -19.22 8.12 15.47
CA GLN A 179 -18.65 8.43 14.16
C GLN A 179 -17.94 7.21 13.58
N VAL A 180 -18.06 7.02 12.26
CA VAL A 180 -17.35 6.00 11.48
C VAL A 180 -15.98 6.51 11.05
#